data_AF-A0A1X7TZ98-F1
#
_entry.id   AF-A0A1X7TZ98-F1
#
_cell.length_a   1.000
_cell.length_b   1.000
_cell.length_c   1.000
_cell.angle_alpha   90.00
_cell.angle_beta   90.00
_cell.angle_gamma   90.00
#
_symmetry.space_group_name_H-M   'P 1'
#
loop_
_entity.id
_entity.type
_entity.pdbx_description
1 polymer ?
#
loop_
_entity_poly.entity_id
_entity_poly.type
_entity_poly.pdbx_seq_one_letter_code
_entity_poly.pdbx_strand_id
1 'polypeptide(L)'
;MKYDDGRFAKHPRFRFFALNIEISWREYEAGRFYIKQHPGEAHLTVDNLRDMIGREGERFSNKVVHFGTSLHGTKQYWFKERNNLIAMIDTLGLPTFFFTHSAADHQWPELAHLICPEDPDDKQARARAVINNPH
;
A
#
# COMPACT_ATOMS: atom_id res chain seq x y z
N MET A 1 -18.02 17.90 2.00
CA MET A 1 -17.38 19.20 2.29
C MET A 1 -17.11 19.91 0.97
N LYS A 2 -17.89 20.94 0.63
CA LYS A 2 -17.55 21.86 -0.47
C LYS A 2 -16.91 23.09 0.16
N TYR A 3 -15.60 23.23 0.01
CA TYR A 3 -14.89 24.44 0.38
C TYR A 3 -14.66 25.22 -0.91
N ASP A 4 -15.35 26.36 -1.07
CA ASP A 4 -15.25 27.21 -2.27
C ASP A 4 -13.86 27.86 -2.44
N ASP A 5 -13.06 27.87 -1.37
CA ASP A 5 -11.72 28.41 -1.40
C ASP A 5 -10.67 27.29 -1.28
N GLY A 6 -9.87 27.11 -2.33
CA GLY A 6 -8.77 26.15 -2.42
C GLY A 6 -7.60 26.41 -1.44
N ARG A 7 -7.72 27.35 -0.50
CA ARG A 7 -6.76 27.58 0.60
C ARG A 7 -6.34 26.30 1.31
N PHE A 8 -7.27 25.38 1.59
CA PHE A 8 -6.94 24.10 2.21
C PHE A 8 -6.09 23.22 1.30
N ALA A 9 -6.44 23.12 0.01
CA ALA A 9 -5.68 22.34 -0.96
C ALA A 9 -4.24 22.85 -1.18
N LYS A 10 -4.01 24.15 -1.00
CA LYS A 10 -2.68 24.78 -1.11
C LYS A 10 -1.77 24.51 0.10
N HIS A 11 -2.32 24.07 1.22
CA HIS A 11 -1.51 23.86 2.43
C HIS A 11 -0.65 22.59 2.29
N PRO A 12 0.68 22.62 2.54
CA PRO A 12 1.56 21.46 2.36
C PRO A 12 1.14 20.21 3.14
N ARG A 13 0.45 20.38 4.28
CA ARG A 13 -0.07 19.27 5.08
C ARG A 13 -1.38 18.66 4.57
N PHE A 14 -2.10 19.35 3.69
CA PHE A 14 -3.40 18.89 3.21
C PHE A 14 -3.30 17.54 2.49
N ARG A 15 -2.21 17.29 1.76
CA ARG A 15 -1.95 15.97 1.15
C ARG A 15 -1.96 14.83 2.18
N PHE A 16 -1.40 15.06 3.37
CA PHE A 16 -1.36 14.05 4.43
C PHE A 16 -2.73 13.88 5.09
N PHE A 17 -3.46 14.97 5.27
CA PHE A 17 -4.84 14.92 5.75
C PHE A 17 -5.76 14.17 4.79
N ALA A 18 -5.70 14.49 3.50
CA ALA A 18 -6.46 13.82 2.45
C ALA A 18 -6.09 12.33 2.36
N LEU A 19 -4.79 12.00 2.40
CA LEU A 19 -4.31 10.62 2.43
C LEU A 19 -4.83 9.88 3.67
N ASN A 20 -4.78 10.50 4.85
CA ASN A 20 -5.31 9.88 6.07
C ASN A 20 -6.81 9.60 5.96
N ILE A 21 -7.58 10.55 5.42
CA ILE A 21 -9.01 10.34 5.15
C ILE A 21 -9.21 9.16 4.20
N GLU A 22 -8.50 9.12 3.08
CA GLU A 22 -8.60 8.04 2.10
C GLU A 22 -8.27 6.67 2.72
N ILE A 23 -7.20 6.58 3.50
CA ILE A 23 -6.83 5.36 4.22
C ILE A 23 -7.95 4.95 5.18
N SER A 24 -8.47 5.87 5.99
CA SER A 24 -9.58 5.58 6.91
C SER A 24 -10.85 5.12 6.20
N TRP A 25 -11.16 5.67 5.01
CA TRP A 25 -12.28 5.18 4.20
C TRP A 25 -12.06 3.74 3.74
N ARG A 26 -10.86 3.42 3.26
CA ARG A 26 -10.52 2.04 2.87
C ARG A 26 -10.56 1.08 4.06
N GLU A 27 -10.15 1.51 5.25
CA GLU A 27 -10.20 0.70 6.48
C GLU A 27 -11.64 0.37 6.85
N TYR A 28 -12.51 1.38 6.76
CA TYR A 28 -13.94 1.22 6.96
C TYR A 28 -14.56 0.25 5.94
N GLU A 29 -14.20 0.36 4.66
CA GLU A 29 -14.67 -0.56 3.62
C GLU A 29 -14.22 -2.00 3.85
N ALA A 30 -12.96 -2.21 4.24
CA ALA A 30 -12.44 -3.54 4.58
C ALA A 30 -13.20 -4.14 5.78
N GLY A 31 -13.48 -3.34 6.81
CA GLY A 31 -14.32 -3.76 7.94
C GLY A 31 -15.75 -4.11 7.51
N ARG A 32 -16.37 -3.30 6.64
CA ARG A 32 -17.70 -3.64 6.10
C ARG A 32 -17.70 -4.93 5.30
N PHE A 33 -16.63 -5.18 4.54
CA PHE A 33 -16.48 -6.41 3.77
C PHE A 33 -16.34 -7.64 4.69
N TYR A 34 -15.59 -7.52 5.79
CA TYR A 34 -15.51 -8.56 6.83
C TYR A 34 -16.90 -8.95 7.34
N ILE A 35 -17.71 -7.96 7.74
CA ILE A 35 -19.07 -8.19 8.28
C ILE A 35 -19.97 -8.85 7.23
N LYS A 36 -19.88 -8.43 5.97
CA LYS A 36 -20.66 -9.04 4.87
C LYS A 36 -20.31 -10.51 4.64
N GLN A 37 -19.04 -10.89 4.77
CA GLN A 37 -18.62 -12.29 4.65
C GLN A 37 -18.98 -13.13 5.87
N HIS A 38 -19.23 -12.50 7.02
CA HIS A 38 -19.54 -13.16 8.28
C HIS A 38 -20.88 -12.68 8.86
N PRO A 39 -22.02 -12.99 8.21
CA PRO A 39 -23.33 -12.53 8.66
C PRO A 39 -23.70 -13.05 10.06
N GLY A 40 -23.20 -14.24 10.43
CA GLY A 40 -23.35 -14.78 11.79
C GLY A 40 -22.61 -13.97 12.87
N GLU A 41 -21.65 -13.14 12.48
CA GLU A 41 -20.85 -12.27 13.37
C GLU A 41 -21.30 -10.80 13.32
N ALA A 42 -22.31 -10.46 12.50
CA ALA A 42 -22.75 -9.07 12.31
C ALA A 42 -23.39 -8.44 13.56
N HIS A 43 -23.80 -9.26 14.53
CA HIS A 43 -24.36 -8.83 15.81
C HIS A 43 -23.31 -8.58 16.90
N LEU A 44 -22.02 -8.82 16.60
CA LEU A 44 -20.95 -8.62 17.58
C LEU A 44 -20.74 -7.13 17.85
N THR A 45 -20.76 -6.76 19.13
CA THR A 45 -20.39 -5.41 19.58
C THR A 45 -18.87 -5.27 19.62
N VAL A 46 -18.39 -4.02 19.72
CA VAL A 46 -16.95 -3.75 19.92
C VAL A 46 -16.40 -4.47 21.15
N ASP A 47 -17.19 -4.58 22.21
CA ASP A 47 -16.79 -5.29 23.43
C ASP A 47 -16.72 -6.80 23.21
N ASN A 48 -17.67 -7.40 22.46
CA ASN A 48 -17.60 -8.81 22.10
C ASN A 48 -16.34 -9.10 21.26
N LEU A 49 -16.00 -8.21 20.32
CA LEU A 49 -14.78 -8.33 19.51
C LEU A 49 -13.51 -8.24 20.37
N ARG A 50 -13.47 -7.36 21.36
CA ARG A 50 -12.35 -7.27 22.33
C ARG A 50 -12.22 -8.53 23.17
N ASP A 51 -13.35 -9.06 23.64
CA ASP A 51 -13.40 -10.32 24.38
C ASP A 51 -12.92 -11.50 23.53
N MET A 52 -13.30 -11.54 22.25
CA MET A 52 -12.85 -12.56 21.30
C MET A 52 -11.34 -12.46 21.04
N ILE A 53 -10.76 -11.26 20.93
CA ILE A 53 -9.30 -11.09 20.85
C ILE A 53 -8.62 -11.65 22.11
N GLY A 54 -9.20 -11.43 23.29
CA GLY A 54 -8.68 -11.97 24.55
C GLY A 54 -8.79 -13.49 24.69
N ARG A 55 -9.86 -14.10 24.18
CA ARG A 55 -10.15 -15.55 24.31
C ARG A 55 -9.53 -16.39 23.19
N GLU A 56 -9.66 -15.94 21.94
CA GLU A 56 -9.20 -16.64 20.74
C GLU A 56 -7.80 -16.22 20.30
N GLY A 57 -7.23 -15.19 20.95
CA GLY A 57 -5.86 -14.74 20.78
C GLY A 57 -5.51 -14.42 19.32
N GLU A 58 -4.44 -15.03 18.83
CA GLU A 58 -3.93 -14.79 17.49
C GLU A 58 -4.86 -15.29 16.38
N ARG A 59 -5.72 -16.29 16.63
CA ARG A 59 -6.56 -16.86 15.57
C ARG A 59 -7.57 -15.86 15.03
N PHE A 60 -8.32 -15.21 15.93
CA PHE A 60 -9.27 -14.18 15.56
C PHE A 60 -8.56 -12.93 15.03
N SER A 61 -7.46 -12.55 15.67
CA SER A 61 -6.63 -11.42 15.23
C SER A 61 -6.14 -11.61 13.79
N ASN A 62 -5.57 -12.77 13.46
CA ASN A 62 -5.11 -13.10 12.11
C ASN A 62 -6.25 -13.10 11.09
N LYS A 63 -7.44 -13.56 11.49
CA LYS A 63 -8.64 -13.53 10.63
C LYS A 63 -9.02 -12.09 10.26
N VAL A 64 -9.11 -11.18 11.22
CA VAL A 64 -9.45 -9.76 10.97
C VAL A 64 -8.32 -9.05 10.22
N VAL A 65 -7.08 -9.28 10.64
CA VAL A 65 -5.86 -8.71 10.04
C VAL A 65 -5.69 -9.14 8.58
N HIS A 66 -6.16 -10.32 8.19
CA HIS A 66 -6.13 -10.75 6.79
C HIS A 66 -6.93 -9.83 5.88
N PHE A 67 -8.06 -9.28 6.34
CA PHE A 67 -8.82 -8.28 5.58
C PHE A 67 -8.08 -6.95 5.45
N GLY A 68 -7.11 -6.73 6.34
CA GLY A 68 -6.12 -5.65 6.26
C GLY A 68 -5.16 -5.75 5.07
N THR A 69 -5.01 -6.93 4.45
CA THR A 69 -4.02 -7.12 3.36
C THR A 69 -4.34 -6.38 2.07
N SER A 70 -5.60 -5.96 1.87
CA SER A 70 -5.98 -5.12 0.72
C SER A 70 -5.64 -3.64 0.93
N LEU A 71 -5.31 -3.24 2.15
CA LEU A 71 -4.98 -1.86 2.49
C LEU A 71 -3.51 -1.55 2.23
N HIS A 72 -3.25 -0.91 1.11
CA HIS A 72 -1.92 -0.47 0.72
C HIS A 72 -1.26 0.38 1.81
N GLY A 73 0.03 0.14 2.07
CA GLY A 73 0.81 0.87 3.08
C GLY A 73 0.67 0.34 4.51
N THR A 74 -0.21 -0.63 4.77
CA THR A 74 -0.27 -1.32 6.06
C THR A 74 0.82 -2.40 6.17
N LYS A 75 1.15 -2.80 7.41
CA LYS A 75 2.13 -3.87 7.67
C LYS A 75 1.69 -5.19 7.00
N GLN A 76 0.39 -5.45 7.00
CA GLN A 76 -0.27 -6.63 6.44
C GLN A 76 -0.09 -6.71 4.93
N TYR A 77 -0.30 -5.59 4.25
CA TYR A 77 -0.04 -5.47 2.81
C TYR A 77 1.43 -5.79 2.50
N TRP A 78 2.38 -5.19 3.21
CA TRP A 78 3.80 -5.45 2.97
C TRP A 78 4.23 -6.90 3.29
N PHE A 79 3.63 -7.53 4.30
CA PHE A 79 3.84 -8.96 4.54
C PHE A 79 3.34 -9.84 3.39
N LYS A 80 2.16 -9.52 2.85
CA LYS A 80 1.62 -10.22 1.68
C LYS A 80 2.54 -10.05 0.47
N GLU A 81 2.96 -8.83 0.15
CA GLU A 81 3.84 -8.58 -1.00
C GLU A 81 5.21 -9.23 -0.84
N ARG A 82 5.78 -9.24 0.37
CA ARG A 82 7.00 -10.00 0.66
C ARG A 82 6.82 -11.49 0.41
N ASN A 83 5.72 -12.08 0.87
CA ASN A 83 5.47 -13.51 0.67
C ASN A 83 5.23 -13.85 -0.81
N ASN A 84 4.55 -12.97 -1.55
CA ASN A 84 4.42 -13.09 -3.00
C ASN A 84 5.80 -13.09 -3.69
N LEU A 85 6.68 -12.18 -3.29
CA LEU A 85 8.05 -12.11 -3.82
C LEU A 85 8.84 -13.39 -3.55
N ILE A 86 8.77 -13.93 -2.33
CA ILE A 86 9.43 -15.20 -1.99
C ILE A 86 8.88 -16.33 -2.88
N ALA A 87 7.56 -16.42 -3.02
CA ALA A 87 6.95 -17.43 -3.89
C ALA A 87 7.36 -17.29 -5.36
N MET A 88 7.52 -16.06 -5.86
CA MET A 88 8.05 -15.81 -7.21
C MET A 88 9.48 -16.30 -7.34
N ILE A 89 10.34 -16.06 -6.34
CA ILE A 89 11.73 -16.54 -6.34
C ILE A 89 11.76 -18.07 -6.33
N ASP A 90 10.94 -18.70 -5.50
CA ASP A 90 10.88 -20.16 -5.39
C ASP A 90 10.38 -20.82 -6.69
N THR A 91 9.51 -20.15 -7.44
CA THR A 91 8.88 -20.70 -8.66
C THR A 91 9.61 -20.34 -9.95
N LEU A 92 10.10 -19.11 -10.07
CA LEU A 92 10.72 -18.57 -11.28
C LEU A 92 12.26 -18.51 -11.18
N GLY A 93 12.81 -18.68 -9.98
CA GLY A 93 14.23 -18.50 -9.69
C GLY A 93 14.58 -17.06 -9.31
N LEU A 94 15.87 -16.83 -9.05
CA LEU A 94 16.37 -15.51 -8.66
C LEU A 94 16.30 -14.53 -9.83
N PRO A 95 15.67 -13.35 -9.66
CA PRO A 95 15.64 -12.34 -10.70
C PRO A 95 17.03 -11.72 -10.91
N THR A 96 17.37 -11.41 -12.17
CA THR A 96 18.60 -10.68 -12.50
C THR A 96 18.57 -9.25 -11.96
N PHE A 97 17.39 -8.61 -11.99
CA PHE A 97 17.16 -7.27 -11.45
C PHE A 97 15.78 -7.21 -10.78
N PHE A 98 15.67 -6.43 -9.71
CA PHE A 98 14.43 -6.22 -8.97
C PHE A 98 14.07 -4.73 -8.95
N PHE A 99 12.88 -4.39 -9.46
CA PHE A 99 12.32 -3.05 -9.41
C PHE A 99 11.21 -2.98 -8.37
N THR A 100 11.26 -2.00 -7.49
CA THR A 100 10.18 -1.76 -6.52
C THR A 100 9.03 -0.94 -7.11
N HIS A 101 9.23 -0.37 -8.30
CA HIS A 101 8.41 0.67 -8.92
C HIS A 101 8.02 1.79 -7.95
N SER A 102 8.92 2.08 -7.02
CA SER A 102 8.72 3.08 -5.97
C SER A 102 9.74 4.20 -6.11
N ALA A 103 9.59 5.24 -5.30
CA ALA A 103 10.58 6.31 -5.23
C ALA A 103 11.99 5.83 -4.84
N ALA A 104 12.12 4.63 -4.26
CA ALA A 104 13.41 4.02 -3.96
C ALA A 104 14.23 3.75 -5.23
N ASP A 105 13.60 3.34 -6.33
CA ASP A 105 14.31 3.07 -7.59
C ASP A 105 14.91 4.36 -8.18
N HIS A 106 14.35 5.53 -7.85
CA HIS A 106 14.93 6.81 -8.27
C HIS A 106 16.26 7.12 -7.59
N GLN A 107 16.54 6.50 -6.44
CA GLN A 107 17.78 6.67 -5.69
C GLN A 107 18.88 5.70 -6.15
N TRP A 108 18.63 4.90 -7.19
CA TRP A 108 19.58 3.93 -7.73
C TRP A 108 20.39 4.54 -8.91
N PRO A 109 21.66 4.94 -8.72
CA PRO A 109 22.42 5.68 -9.74
C PRO A 109 22.73 4.85 -11.00
N GLU A 110 22.99 3.56 -10.84
CA GLU A 110 23.26 2.64 -11.95
C GLU A 110 22.01 2.46 -12.82
N LEU A 111 20.83 2.36 -12.18
CA LEU A 111 19.56 2.36 -12.91
C LEU A 111 19.33 3.68 -13.63
N ALA A 112 19.66 4.81 -13.01
CA ALA A 112 19.56 6.12 -13.64
C ALA A 112 20.44 6.22 -14.91
N HIS A 113 21.68 5.73 -14.84
CA HIS A 113 22.57 5.62 -16.00
C HIS A 113 22.04 4.69 -17.09
N LEU A 114 21.41 3.57 -16.71
CA LEU A 114 20.84 2.64 -17.67
C LEU A 114 19.65 3.25 -18.44
N ILE A 115 18.80 4.01 -17.74
CA ILE A 115 17.59 4.63 -18.31
C ILE A 115 17.93 5.92 -19.07
N CYS A 116 18.85 6.73 -18.56
CA CYS A 116 19.21 8.02 -19.14
C CYS A 116 20.75 8.17 -19.18
N PRO A 117 21.43 7.59 -20.18
CA PRO A 117 22.88 7.60 -20.26
C PRO A 117 23.48 8.99 -20.48
N GLU A 118 22.74 9.87 -21.16
CA GLU A 118 23.17 11.22 -21.55
C GLU A 118 23.22 12.19 -20.36
N ASP A 119 22.23 12.11 -19.45
CA ASP A 119 22.14 12.97 -18.27
C ASP A 119 21.42 12.25 -17.10
N PRO A 120 22.13 11.37 -16.38
CA PRO A 120 21.56 10.56 -15.31
C PRO A 120 21.33 11.32 -14.00
N ASP A 121 21.82 12.55 -13.87
CA ASP A 121 21.62 13.38 -12.68
C ASP A 121 20.44 14.34 -12.86
N ASP A 122 20.07 14.69 -14.10
CA ASP A 122 18.86 15.48 -14.37
C ASP A 122 17.58 14.64 -14.19
N LYS A 123 16.80 15.00 -13.17
CA LYS A 123 15.49 14.40 -12.88
C LYS A 123 14.50 14.58 -14.03
N GLN A 124 14.53 15.69 -14.77
CA GLN A 124 13.63 15.91 -15.90
C GLN A 124 14.03 15.07 -17.11
N ALA A 125 15.32 14.99 -17.43
CA ALA A 125 15.84 14.09 -18.46
C ALA A 125 15.47 12.63 -18.17
N ARG A 126 15.69 12.17 -16.93
CA ARG A 126 15.29 10.81 -16.50
C ARG A 126 13.81 10.54 -16.64
N ALA A 127 12.95 11.45 -16.17
CA ALA A 127 11.50 11.28 -16.27
C ALA A 127 11.04 11.19 -17.73
N ARG A 128 11.61 12.02 -18.62
CA ARG A 128 11.36 11.96 -20.07
C ARG A 128 11.84 10.65 -20.68
N ALA A 129 13.01 10.15 -20.28
CA ALA A 129 13.55 8.89 -20.76
C ALA A 129 12.66 7.69 -20.38
N VAL A 130 12.07 7.68 -19.17
CA VAL A 130 11.08 6.67 -18.78
C VAL A 130 9.79 6.79 -19.62
N ILE A 131 9.24 8.01 -19.77
CA ILE A 131 7.98 8.23 -20.52
C ILE A 131 8.13 7.86 -22.01
N ASN A 132 9.29 8.14 -22.59
CA ASN A 132 9.57 7.89 -24.00
C ASN A 132 10.13 6.48 -24.25
N ASN A 133 10.29 5.65 -23.22
CA ASN A 133 10.76 4.28 -23.40
C ASN A 133 9.69 3.48 -24.17
N PRO A 134 9.98 2.98 -25.37
CA PRO A 134 8.97 2.35 -26.25
C PRO A 134 8.54 0.93 -25.80
N HIS A 135 8.88 0.51 -24.58
CA HIS A 135 8.58 -0.80 -24.02
C HIS A 135 7.81 -0.70 -22.71
#